data_AF-A0A970IHV2-F1
#
_entry.id   AF-A0A970IHV2-F1
#
_cell.length_a   1.000
_cell.length_b   1.000
_cell.length_c   1.000
_cell.angle_alpha   90.00
_cell.angle_beta   90.00
_cell.angle_gamma   90.00
#
_symmetry.space_group_name_H-M   'P 1'
#
loop_
_entity.id
_entity.type
_entity.pdbx_description
1 polymer ?
#
loop_
_entity_poly.entity_id
_entity_poly.type
_entity_poly.pdbx_seq_one_letter_code
_entity_poly.pdbx_strand_id
1 'polypeptide(L)'
;MGILHLIKSILILIDGTRDTIPVYIEHQRFTPAGAYIMNKMWPVPLVTYLTTGKIAFPIVAVLVYEDEAITQTPLGRAKESSFWAAFYGLVILILGIASYGIQWMAYIAALVTLCLHEWLCVLNIGGQRKGKPAFVAPWRGIRVLDTLPESIGERMGIRKGDIILTVNGRQVNSEAMLREILEDCPSLIWMDVLRNDNEAVELEYKDYGKGINDLGIMLIPRTTGKYYLFNKHNGLLSKIWGNYINR
;
A
#
# COMPACT_ATOMS: atom_id res chain seq x y z
N MET A 1 4.81 1.78 25.38
CA MET A 1 4.20 2.34 24.15
C MET A 1 5.22 2.89 23.16
N GLY A 2 6.06 3.88 23.51
CA GLY A 2 7.05 4.46 22.56
C GLY A 2 7.94 3.41 21.86
N ILE A 3 8.51 2.48 22.62
CA ILE A 3 9.33 1.37 22.08
C ILE A 3 8.55 0.51 21.07
N LEU A 4 7.27 0.20 21.35
CA LEU A 4 6.44 -0.61 20.44
C LEU A 4 6.20 0.11 19.10
N HIS A 5 6.07 1.43 19.09
CA HIS A 5 5.94 2.20 17.84
C HIS A 5 7.25 2.28 17.06
N LEU A 6 8.40 2.33 17.74
CA LEU A 6 9.71 2.22 17.09
C LEU A 6 9.90 0.84 16.45
N ILE A 7 9.52 -0.24 17.16
CA ILE A 7 9.52 -1.60 16.62
C ILE A 7 8.58 -1.67 15.40
N LYS A 8 7.35 -1.14 15.52
CA LYS A 8 6.39 -1.07 14.40
C LYS A 8 7.01 -0.36 13.19
N SER A 9 7.69 0.76 13.37
CA SER A 9 8.36 1.48 12.28
C SER A 9 9.38 0.58 11.56
N ILE A 10 10.19 -0.15 12.30
CA ILE A 10 11.20 -1.06 11.72
C ILE A 10 10.50 -2.19 10.96
N LEU A 11 9.45 -2.78 11.54
CA LEU A 11 8.68 -3.85 10.90
C LEU A 11 7.99 -3.37 9.61
N ILE A 12 7.47 -2.15 9.58
CA ILE A 12 6.89 -1.57 8.35
C ILE A 12 7.96 -1.46 7.24
N LEU A 13 9.20 -1.07 7.58
CA LEU A 13 10.29 -0.99 6.60
C LEU A 13 10.70 -2.35 6.03
N ILE A 14 10.67 -3.39 6.86
CA ILE A 14 11.14 -4.73 6.49
C ILE A 14 10.04 -5.53 5.77
N ASP A 15 8.81 -5.46 6.28
CA ASP A 15 7.72 -6.37 5.92
C ASP A 15 6.41 -5.66 5.54
N GLY A 16 6.32 -4.34 5.73
CA GLY A 16 5.09 -3.56 5.50
C GLY A 16 4.59 -3.59 4.06
N THR A 17 5.44 -3.91 3.09
CA THR A 17 5.11 -3.99 1.66
C THR A 17 4.88 -5.41 1.15
N ARG A 18 5.01 -6.44 1.99
CA ARG A 18 4.74 -7.82 1.56
C ARG A 18 3.24 -8.03 1.43
N ASP A 19 2.82 -8.86 0.48
CA ASP A 19 1.42 -9.28 0.31
C ASP A 19 0.41 -8.12 0.22
N THR A 20 0.80 -7.01 -0.40
CA THR A 20 -0.13 -5.90 -0.64
C THR A 20 -1.22 -6.32 -1.60
N ILE A 21 -2.45 -5.89 -1.32
CA ILE A 21 -3.62 -6.26 -2.11
C ILE A 21 -3.88 -5.15 -3.13
N PRO A 22 -3.72 -5.39 -4.44
CA PRO A 22 -4.08 -4.42 -5.46
C PRO A 22 -5.60 -4.29 -5.53
N VAL A 23 -6.09 -3.05 -5.57
CA VAL A 23 -7.53 -2.75 -5.63
C VAL A 23 -7.82 -1.66 -6.64
N TYR A 24 -9.00 -1.72 -7.24
CA TYR A 24 -9.51 -0.64 -8.08
C TYR A 24 -10.37 0.31 -7.28
N ILE A 25 -10.08 1.59 -7.41
CA ILE A 25 -10.69 2.66 -6.64
C ILE A 25 -11.23 3.72 -7.59
N GLU A 26 -12.28 4.39 -7.15
CA GLU A 26 -12.73 5.63 -7.80
C GLU A 26 -12.20 6.81 -6.97
N HIS A 27 -11.15 7.46 -7.46
CA HIS A 27 -10.46 8.49 -6.70
C HIS A 27 -11.18 9.84 -6.74
N GLN A 28 -11.60 10.25 -7.94
CA GLN A 28 -12.54 11.36 -8.16
C GLN A 28 -13.65 10.84 -9.08
N ARG A 29 -14.76 11.58 -9.14
CA ARG A 29 -15.93 11.16 -9.92
C ARG A 29 -15.49 10.79 -11.35
N PHE A 30 -15.69 9.52 -11.72
CA PHE A 30 -15.36 8.93 -13.02
C PHE A 30 -13.87 8.76 -13.35
N THR A 31 -12.95 8.83 -12.38
CA THR A 31 -11.53 8.52 -12.61
C THR A 31 -11.14 7.21 -11.91
N PRO A 32 -11.22 6.06 -12.63
CA PRO A 32 -10.72 4.80 -12.09
C PRO A 32 -9.21 4.90 -11.91
N ALA A 33 -8.74 4.44 -10.76
CA ALA A 33 -7.33 4.32 -10.45
C ALA A 33 -7.05 2.98 -9.77
N GLY A 34 -5.82 2.50 -9.93
CA GLY A 34 -5.29 1.45 -9.09
C GLY A 34 -4.80 2.02 -7.77
N ALA A 35 -4.96 1.24 -6.71
CA ALA A 35 -4.36 1.50 -5.41
C ALA A 35 -3.97 0.18 -4.75
N TYR A 36 -3.30 0.28 -3.61
CA TYR A 36 -2.88 -0.89 -2.84
C TYR A 36 -3.32 -0.76 -1.39
N ILE A 37 -3.88 -1.83 -0.85
CA ILE A 37 -4.15 -1.97 0.57
C ILE A 37 -2.97 -2.70 1.20
N MET A 38 -2.44 -2.12 2.28
CA MET A 38 -1.33 -2.65 3.04
C MET A 38 -1.85 -3.00 4.44
N ASN A 39 -1.99 -4.29 4.74
CA ASN A 39 -2.44 -4.74 6.05
C ASN A 39 -1.48 -5.81 6.61
N LYS A 40 -0.93 -5.55 7.80
CA LYS A 40 -0.01 -6.44 8.49
C LYS A 40 -0.32 -6.53 9.97
N MET A 41 -0.07 -7.72 10.51
CA MET A 41 -0.18 -8.02 11.94
C MET A 41 1.10 -8.74 12.37
N TRP A 42 1.84 -8.13 13.29
CA TRP A 42 3.05 -8.72 13.84
C TRP A 42 2.85 -9.08 15.32
N PRO A 43 2.87 -10.37 15.70
CA PRO A 43 2.87 -10.77 17.10
C PRO A 43 4.27 -10.52 17.69
N VAL A 44 4.35 -9.66 18.69
CA VAL A 44 5.56 -9.37 19.45
C VAL A 44 5.48 -10.09 20.80
N PRO A 45 6.24 -11.18 21.01
CA PRO A 45 6.29 -11.84 22.30
C PRO A 45 6.99 -10.95 23.33
N LEU A 46 6.37 -10.82 24.49
CA LEU A 46 6.83 -10.04 25.63
C LEU A 46 6.81 -10.95 26.87
N VAL A 47 7.66 -10.65 27.83
CA VAL A 47 7.68 -11.33 29.13
C VAL A 47 7.46 -10.30 30.21
N THR A 48 6.54 -10.60 31.12
CA THR A 48 6.27 -9.78 32.31
C THR A 48 6.44 -10.62 33.56
N TYR A 49 6.78 -10.00 34.68
CA TYR A 49 6.89 -10.67 35.96
C TYR A 49 5.71 -10.25 36.84
N LEU A 50 4.89 -11.21 37.27
CA LEU A 50 3.86 -10.98 38.29
C LEU A 50 4.42 -11.41 39.65
N THR A 51 4.37 -10.49 40.62
CA THR A 51 4.96 -10.64 41.97
C THR A 51 6.50 -10.65 41.96
N THR A 52 7.12 -10.62 43.14
CA THR A 52 8.54 -10.48 43.48
C THR A 52 9.52 -11.39 42.69
N GLY A 53 9.60 -11.23 41.37
CA GLY A 53 10.55 -11.86 40.46
C GLY A 53 10.43 -13.37 40.21
N LYS A 54 9.44 -14.06 40.80
CA LYS A 54 9.42 -15.54 40.81
C LYS A 54 8.62 -16.21 39.69
N ILE A 55 7.68 -15.50 39.07
CA ILE A 55 6.84 -16.06 38.01
C ILE A 55 6.87 -15.15 36.79
N ALA A 56 7.41 -15.66 35.68
CA ALA A 56 7.39 -15.02 34.39
C ALA A 56 6.13 -15.43 33.62
N PHE A 57 5.38 -14.45 33.12
CA PHE A 57 4.22 -14.65 32.27
C PHE A 57 4.52 -14.15 30.85
N PRO A 58 4.38 -15.02 29.83
CA PRO A 58 4.44 -14.59 28.45
C PRO A 58 3.17 -13.82 28.09
N ILE A 59 3.33 -12.66 27.47
CA ILE A 59 2.24 -11.88 26.88
C ILE A 59 2.60 -11.64 25.43
N VAL A 60 1.62 -11.65 24.53
CA VAL A 60 1.83 -11.31 23.12
C VAL A 60 1.16 -9.96 22.85
N ALA A 61 1.95 -8.97 22.42
CA ALA A 61 1.42 -7.74 21.88
C ALA A 61 1.26 -7.88 20.36
N VAL A 62 0.08 -7.60 19.82
CA VAL A 62 -0.15 -7.64 18.38
C VAL A 62 -0.05 -6.22 17.82
N LEU A 63 0.93 -5.98 16.96
CA LEU A 63 1.09 -4.70 16.27
C LEU A 63 0.38 -4.77 14.92
N VAL A 64 -0.65 -3.93 14.75
CA VAL A 64 -1.42 -3.84 13.50
C VAL A 64 -0.93 -2.65 12.68
N TYR A 65 -0.70 -2.84 11.39
CA TYR A 65 -0.42 -1.83 10.40
C TYR A 65 -1.45 -1.91 9.30
N GLU A 66 -2.17 -0.81 9.09
CA GLU A 66 -3.17 -0.65 8.05
C GLU A 66 -2.89 0.68 7.35
N ASP A 67 -2.71 0.64 6.05
CA ASP A 67 -2.47 1.83 5.23
C ASP A 67 -2.90 1.60 3.79
N GLU A 68 -3.07 2.69 3.07
CA GLU A 68 -3.50 2.71 1.68
C GLU A 68 -2.44 3.48 0.86
N ALA A 69 -1.95 2.86 -0.21
CA ALA A 69 -1.06 3.51 -1.16
C ALA A 69 -1.85 3.89 -2.42
N ILE A 70 -2.23 5.16 -2.50
CA ILE A 70 -3.03 5.73 -3.61
C ILE A 70 -2.14 6.59 -4.51
N THR A 71 -1.37 7.50 -3.89
CA THR A 71 -0.61 8.53 -4.62
C THR A 71 0.82 8.12 -4.94
N GLN A 72 1.24 6.94 -4.47
CA GLN A 72 2.61 6.44 -4.59
C GLN A 72 2.62 4.91 -4.56
N THR A 73 3.79 4.33 -4.87
CA THR A 73 3.97 2.88 -4.76
C THR A 73 3.88 2.41 -3.30
N PRO A 74 3.52 1.14 -3.03
CA PRO A 74 3.51 0.60 -1.67
C PRO A 74 4.84 0.77 -0.94
N LEU A 75 5.96 0.67 -1.66
CA LEU A 75 7.29 0.87 -1.09
C LEU A 75 7.54 2.32 -0.66
N GLY A 76 7.13 3.30 -1.48
CA GLY A 76 7.17 4.70 -1.09
C GLY A 76 6.31 4.96 0.14
N ARG A 77 5.10 4.36 0.16
CA ARG A 77 4.16 4.52 1.26
C ARG A 77 4.64 3.93 2.58
N ALA A 78 5.16 2.70 2.56
CA ALA A 78 5.72 2.07 3.75
C ALA A 78 6.85 2.90 4.36
N LYS A 79 7.73 3.49 3.54
CA LYS A 79 8.81 4.36 4.03
C LYS A 79 8.26 5.59 4.75
N GLU A 80 7.31 6.29 4.14
CA GLU A 80 6.68 7.47 4.76
C GLU A 80 5.95 7.10 6.07
N SER A 81 5.14 6.04 6.05
CA SER A 81 4.38 5.61 7.23
C SER A 81 5.27 5.07 8.35
N SER A 82 6.39 4.43 8.01
CA SER A 82 7.41 4.06 9.00
C SER A 82 8.03 5.30 9.65
N PHE A 83 8.38 6.32 8.87
CA PHE A 83 8.96 7.55 9.39
C PHE A 83 8.04 8.23 10.41
N TRP A 84 6.75 8.36 10.09
CA TRP A 84 5.77 8.92 11.01
C TRP A 84 5.58 8.06 12.27
N ALA A 85 5.58 6.72 12.14
CA ALA A 85 5.51 5.82 13.28
C ALA A 85 6.74 5.93 14.19
N ALA A 86 7.95 6.06 13.62
CA ALA A 86 9.18 6.28 14.37
C ALA A 86 9.17 7.62 15.10
N PHE A 87 8.79 8.69 14.40
CA PHE A 87 8.66 10.02 14.98
C PHE A 87 7.70 10.03 16.16
N TYR A 88 6.52 9.44 16.00
CA TYR A 88 5.53 9.28 17.07
C TYR A 88 6.08 8.48 18.26
N GLY A 89 6.73 7.34 18.00
CA GLY A 89 7.34 6.50 19.02
C GLY A 89 8.44 7.23 19.82
N LEU A 90 9.26 8.04 19.13
CA LEU A 90 10.32 8.83 19.73
C LEU A 90 9.75 9.93 20.64
N VAL A 91 8.72 10.65 20.20
CA VAL A 91 8.07 11.69 21.00
C VAL A 91 7.48 11.10 22.29
N ILE A 92 6.77 9.97 22.20
CA ILE A 92 6.22 9.29 23.39
C ILE A 92 7.33 8.80 24.31
N LEU A 93 8.42 8.27 23.76
CA LEU A 93 9.53 7.78 24.56
C LEU A 93 10.18 8.92 25.36
N ILE A 94 10.42 10.07 24.72
CA ILE A 94 10.98 11.26 25.37
C ILE A 94 10.03 11.78 26.46
N LEU A 95 8.74 11.90 26.16
CA LEU A 95 7.73 12.32 27.16
C LEU A 95 7.62 11.34 28.32
N GLY A 96 7.73 10.03 28.06
CA GLY A 96 7.73 8.99 29.08
C GLY A 96 8.94 9.08 30.00
N ILE A 97 10.14 9.29 29.46
CA ILE A 97 11.36 9.49 30.25
C ILE A 97 11.27 10.78 31.07
N ALA A 98 10.81 11.89 30.46
CA ALA A 98 10.64 13.16 31.16
C ALA A 98 9.62 13.08 32.31
N SER A 99 8.59 12.24 32.17
CA SER A 99 7.57 12.01 33.19
C SER A 99 8.09 11.29 34.44
N TYR A 100 9.28 10.68 34.40
CA TYR A 100 9.88 10.03 35.57
C TYR A 100 10.19 11.03 36.70
N GLY A 101 10.63 12.24 36.35
CA GLY A 101 10.99 13.27 37.34
C GLY A 101 9.84 14.16 37.79
N ILE A 102 8.72 14.18 37.05
CA ILE A 102 7.66 15.19 37.21
C ILE A 102 6.28 14.53 37.03
N GLN A 103 5.57 14.29 38.14
CA GLN A 103 4.30 13.53 38.12
C GLN A 103 3.17 14.19 37.28
N TRP A 104 3.07 15.53 37.25
CA TRP A 104 2.02 16.19 36.46
C TRP A 104 2.25 16.08 34.94
N MET A 105 3.50 15.83 34.54
CA MET A 105 3.91 15.67 33.15
C MET A 105 3.35 14.38 32.53
N ALA A 106 3.07 13.36 33.34
CA ALA A 106 2.45 12.11 32.90
C ALA A 106 1.04 12.33 32.32
N TYR A 107 0.24 13.22 32.92
CA TYR A 107 -1.09 13.55 32.41
C TYR A 107 -1.01 14.29 31.06
N ILE A 108 -0.05 15.20 30.94
CA ILE A 108 0.21 15.92 29.67
C ILE A 108 0.68 14.93 28.61
N ALA A 109 1.59 14.02 28.94
CA ALA A 109 2.08 13.00 28.02
C ALA A 109 0.94 12.13 27.49
N ALA A 110 -0.01 11.73 28.34
CA ALA A 110 -1.19 10.98 27.93
C ALA A 110 -2.08 11.78 26.94
N LEU A 111 -2.33 13.05 27.22
CA LEU A 111 -3.13 13.92 26.35
C LEU A 111 -2.43 14.18 25.01
N VAL A 112 -1.13 14.50 25.05
CA VAL A 112 -0.31 14.71 23.85
C VAL A 112 -0.25 13.46 22.99
N THR A 113 -0.12 12.27 23.59
CA THR A 113 -0.13 11.00 22.86
C THR A 113 -1.40 10.84 22.03
N LEU A 114 -2.58 11.12 22.62
CA LEU A 114 -3.86 11.02 21.93
C LEU A 114 -3.99 12.07 20.81
N CYS A 115 -3.68 13.33 21.10
CA CYS A 115 -3.78 14.41 20.13
C CYS A 115 -2.81 14.24 18.96
N LEU A 116 -1.57 13.85 19.26
CA LEU A 116 -0.51 13.65 18.27
C LEU A 116 -0.85 12.48 17.33
N HIS A 117 -1.41 11.39 17.87
CA HIS A 117 -1.83 10.25 17.06
C HIS A 117 -2.90 10.64 16.03
N GLU A 118 -3.95 11.35 16.48
CA GLU A 118 -5.02 11.77 15.57
C GLU A 118 -4.48 12.77 14.53
N TRP A 119 -3.68 13.75 14.96
CA TRP A 119 -3.11 14.73 14.05
C TRP A 119 -2.26 14.09 12.96
N LEU A 120 -1.36 13.17 13.32
CA LEU A 120 -0.56 12.40 12.37
C LEU A 120 -1.43 11.56 11.44
N CYS A 121 -2.47 10.91 11.95
CA CYS A 121 -3.40 10.12 11.14
C CYS A 121 -4.12 10.98 10.10
N VAL A 122 -4.67 12.13 10.52
CA VAL A 122 -5.38 13.06 9.64
C VAL A 122 -4.47 13.63 8.56
N LEU A 123 -3.25 14.03 8.91
CA LEU A 123 -2.26 14.50 7.93
C LEU A 123 -1.89 13.39 6.94
N ASN A 124 -1.58 12.20 7.45
CA ASN A 124 -1.08 11.08 6.64
C ASN A 124 -2.14 10.52 5.68
N ILE A 125 -3.40 10.38 6.12
CA ILE A 125 -4.51 9.93 5.27
C ILE A 125 -4.98 11.07 4.35
N GLY A 126 -5.01 12.30 4.86
CA GLY A 126 -5.43 13.48 4.10
C GLY A 126 -4.57 13.72 2.85
N GLY A 127 -3.26 13.46 2.94
CA GLY A 127 -2.34 13.52 1.80
C GLY A 127 -2.66 12.50 0.71
N GLN A 128 -2.91 11.24 1.07
CA GLN A 128 -3.24 10.17 0.11
C GLN A 128 -4.59 10.41 -0.60
N ARG A 129 -5.58 10.96 0.11
CA ARG A 129 -6.93 11.16 -0.44
C ARG A 129 -7.04 12.37 -1.35
N LYS A 130 -6.26 13.43 -1.12
CA LYS A 130 -6.30 14.65 -1.93
C LYS A 130 -5.27 14.65 -3.07
N GLY A 131 -4.21 13.85 -2.95
CA GLY A 131 -3.16 13.78 -3.96
C GLY A 131 -3.59 13.02 -5.22
N LYS A 132 -2.86 13.21 -6.32
CA LYS A 132 -3.13 12.52 -7.59
C LYS A 132 -2.77 11.02 -7.47
N PRO A 133 -3.61 10.10 -7.96
CA PRO A 133 -3.27 8.67 -7.91
C PRO A 133 -2.04 8.36 -8.75
N ALA A 134 -1.17 7.49 -8.24
CA ALA A 134 0.03 7.05 -8.97
C ALA A 134 -0.34 6.15 -10.16
N PHE A 135 -1.38 5.33 -10.01
CA PHE A 135 -1.75 4.32 -10.98
C PHE A 135 -3.04 4.73 -11.69
N VAL A 136 -2.91 5.57 -12.72
CA VAL A 136 -4.01 5.95 -13.62
C VAL A 136 -3.85 5.32 -15.00
N ALA A 137 -4.94 5.19 -15.75
CA ALA A 137 -4.84 4.73 -17.14
C ALA A 137 -4.06 5.77 -17.98
N PRO A 138 -3.02 5.33 -18.73
CA PRO A 138 -2.23 6.23 -19.57
C PRO A 138 -2.99 6.58 -20.85
N TRP A 139 -2.58 7.65 -21.53
CA TRP A 139 -3.16 8.01 -22.83
C TRP A 139 -2.90 6.93 -23.88
N ARG A 140 -1.66 6.43 -23.98
CA ARG A 140 -1.21 5.35 -24.88
C ARG A 140 -0.83 4.10 -24.10
N GLY A 141 -1.16 2.93 -24.63
CA GLY A 141 -0.83 1.64 -24.00
C GLY A 141 -1.82 1.20 -22.93
N ILE A 142 -1.52 0.11 -22.24
CA ILE A 142 -2.24 -0.36 -21.05
C ILE A 142 -1.27 -0.42 -19.86
N ARG A 143 -1.66 0.16 -18.72
CA ARG A 143 -0.82 0.16 -17.52
C ARG A 143 -1.12 -1.07 -16.67
N VAL A 144 -0.06 -1.75 -16.27
CA VAL A 144 -0.10 -2.89 -15.36
C VAL A 144 -0.24 -2.37 -13.94
N LEU A 145 -1.30 -2.78 -13.25
CA LEU A 145 -1.48 -2.55 -11.83
C LEU A 145 -0.53 -3.46 -11.05
N ASP A 146 -0.67 -4.78 -11.18
CA ASP A 146 0.14 -5.77 -10.48
C ASP A 146 0.30 -7.05 -11.32
N THR A 147 1.21 -7.94 -10.91
CA THR A 147 1.47 -9.24 -11.54
C THR A 147 1.20 -10.37 -10.55
N LEU A 148 0.50 -11.42 -10.98
CA LEU A 148 0.24 -12.58 -10.13
C LEU A 148 1.54 -13.36 -9.87
N PRO A 149 1.75 -13.87 -8.64
CA PRO A 149 2.88 -14.75 -8.35
C PRO A 149 2.87 -15.98 -9.25
N GLU A 150 4.06 -16.40 -9.68
CA GLU A 150 4.28 -17.57 -10.53
C GLU A 150 3.57 -17.49 -11.89
N SER A 151 3.15 -16.30 -12.31
CA SER A 151 2.54 -16.06 -13.62
C SER A 151 3.58 -15.96 -14.74
N ILE A 152 3.11 -16.04 -15.99
CA ILE A 152 3.97 -15.80 -17.17
C ILE A 152 4.49 -14.36 -17.15
N GLY A 153 3.65 -13.38 -16.79
CA GLY A 153 4.03 -11.98 -16.71
C GLY A 153 5.12 -11.71 -15.68
N GLU A 154 5.06 -12.34 -14.51
CA GLU A 154 6.14 -12.24 -13.51
C GLU A 154 7.43 -12.86 -14.03
N ARG A 155 7.37 -14.07 -14.62
CA ARG A 155 8.56 -14.74 -15.22
C ARG A 155 9.16 -13.95 -16.39
N MET A 156 8.33 -13.25 -17.14
CA MET A 156 8.72 -12.36 -18.23
C MET A 156 9.35 -11.06 -17.74
N GLY A 157 9.24 -10.74 -16.43
CA GLY A 157 9.83 -9.56 -15.82
C GLY A 157 8.98 -8.30 -15.94
N ILE A 158 7.66 -8.44 -16.17
CA ILE A 158 6.68 -7.36 -16.08
C ILE A 158 6.63 -6.88 -14.63
N ARG A 159 6.65 -5.57 -14.42
CA ARG A 159 6.61 -4.95 -13.10
C ARG A 159 5.37 -4.08 -12.91
N LYS A 160 5.03 -3.87 -11.65
CA LYS A 160 3.98 -2.97 -11.20
C LYS A 160 4.22 -1.57 -11.79
N GLY A 161 3.23 -1.02 -12.47
CA GLY A 161 3.30 0.30 -13.10
C GLY A 161 3.88 0.32 -14.52
N ASP A 162 4.39 -0.79 -15.06
CA ASP A 162 4.83 -0.86 -16.45
C ASP A 162 3.64 -0.56 -17.40
N ILE A 163 3.90 0.13 -18.51
CA ILE A 163 2.90 0.41 -19.55
C ILE A 163 3.24 -0.43 -20.77
N ILE A 164 2.37 -1.38 -21.11
CA ILE A 164 2.51 -2.19 -22.34
C ILE A 164 2.07 -1.33 -23.52
N LEU A 165 2.97 -1.13 -24.48
CA LEU A 165 2.72 -0.35 -25.69
C LEU A 165 2.37 -1.25 -26.87
N THR A 166 3.15 -2.31 -27.07
CA THR A 166 2.99 -3.26 -28.16
C THR A 166 3.18 -4.69 -27.66
N VAL A 167 2.54 -5.63 -28.35
CA VAL A 167 2.72 -7.07 -28.14
C VAL A 167 2.78 -7.71 -29.52
N ASN A 168 3.83 -8.46 -29.80
CA ASN A 168 4.10 -9.07 -31.11
C ASN A 168 3.98 -8.08 -32.28
N GLY A 169 4.45 -6.84 -32.08
CA GLY A 169 4.39 -5.74 -33.06
C GLY A 169 3.01 -5.09 -33.24
N ARG A 170 1.96 -5.57 -32.57
CA ARG A 170 0.62 -4.95 -32.57
C ARG A 170 0.49 -3.97 -31.42
N GLN A 171 -0.10 -2.80 -31.64
CA GLN A 171 -0.35 -1.83 -30.57
C GLN A 171 -1.46 -2.32 -29.64
N VAL A 172 -1.27 -2.15 -28.33
CA VAL A 172 -2.24 -2.59 -27.31
C VAL A 172 -2.70 -1.40 -26.49
N ASN A 173 -3.92 -0.92 -26.73
CA ASN A 173 -4.51 0.20 -25.98
C ASN A 173 -5.70 -0.20 -25.09
N SER A 174 -6.10 -1.46 -25.09
CA SER A 174 -7.20 -1.99 -24.29
C SER A 174 -6.93 -3.43 -23.86
N GLU A 175 -7.56 -3.86 -22.77
CA GLU A 175 -7.51 -5.25 -22.32
C GLU A 175 -8.07 -6.22 -23.37
N ALA A 176 -9.10 -5.80 -24.12
CA ALA A 176 -9.67 -6.61 -25.19
C ALA A 176 -8.65 -6.91 -26.32
N MET A 177 -7.85 -5.91 -26.72
CA MET A 177 -6.79 -6.12 -27.71
C MET A 177 -5.70 -7.08 -27.21
N LEU A 178 -5.34 -6.99 -25.93
CA LEU A 178 -4.38 -7.94 -25.36
C LEU A 178 -4.94 -9.36 -25.39
N ARG A 179 -6.21 -9.51 -25.00
CA ARG A 179 -6.90 -10.81 -24.98
C ARG A 179 -6.96 -11.44 -26.37
N GLU A 180 -7.31 -10.65 -27.39
CA GLU A 180 -7.32 -11.09 -28.79
C GLU A 180 -5.95 -11.65 -29.24
N ILE A 181 -4.84 -11.01 -28.84
CA ILE A 181 -3.50 -11.49 -29.18
C ILE A 181 -3.16 -12.82 -28.46
N LEU A 182 -3.63 -12.99 -27.24
CA LEU A 182 -3.39 -14.19 -26.43
C LEU A 182 -4.32 -15.36 -26.78
N GLU A 183 -5.49 -15.08 -27.37
CA GLU A 183 -6.44 -16.10 -27.85
C GLU A 183 -5.80 -17.03 -28.90
N ASP A 184 -4.88 -16.49 -29.71
CA ASP A 184 -4.08 -17.26 -30.69
C ASP A 184 -3.08 -18.24 -30.04
N CYS A 185 -2.95 -18.23 -28.71
CA CYS A 185 -2.02 -19.06 -27.91
C CYS A 185 -0.59 -19.10 -28.49
N PRO A 186 0.07 -17.95 -28.71
CA PRO A 186 1.39 -17.92 -29.31
C PRO A 186 2.43 -18.66 -28.46
N SER A 187 3.36 -19.35 -29.12
CA SER A 187 4.49 -20.01 -28.45
C SER A 187 5.62 -19.06 -28.05
N LEU A 188 5.62 -17.87 -28.65
CA LEU A 188 6.57 -16.80 -28.40
C LEU A 188 5.80 -15.48 -28.33
N ILE A 189 6.04 -14.73 -27.25
CA ILE A 189 5.53 -13.37 -27.09
C ILE A 189 6.68 -12.42 -26.81
N TRP A 190 6.71 -11.30 -27.53
CA TRP A 190 7.56 -10.16 -27.19
C TRP A 190 6.72 -8.90 -27.03
N MET A 191 7.13 -8.01 -26.14
CA MET A 191 6.38 -6.79 -25.86
C MET A 191 7.32 -5.62 -25.56
N ASP A 192 6.90 -4.44 -26.01
CA ASP A 192 7.54 -3.18 -25.66
C ASP A 192 6.80 -2.60 -24.46
N VAL A 193 7.49 -2.49 -23.33
CA VAL A 193 6.97 -1.90 -22.10
C VAL A 193 7.70 -0.61 -21.77
N LEU A 194 6.96 0.39 -21.32
CA LEU A 194 7.50 1.64 -20.78
C LEU A 194 7.50 1.56 -19.26
N ARG A 195 8.69 1.51 -18.68
CA ARG A 195 8.94 1.44 -17.24
C ARG A 195 9.21 2.83 -16.68
N ASN A 196 8.66 3.10 -15.48
CA ASN A 196 8.77 4.42 -14.83
C ASN A 196 8.40 5.59 -15.76
N ASP A 197 7.45 5.37 -16.68
CA ASP A 197 6.97 6.31 -17.70
C ASP A 197 8.01 6.82 -18.72
N ASN A 198 9.28 6.40 -18.69
CA ASN A 198 10.33 6.92 -19.58
C ASN A 198 11.31 5.86 -20.13
N GLU A 199 11.43 4.71 -19.50
CA GLU A 199 12.42 3.67 -19.86
C GLU A 199 11.74 2.61 -20.73
N ALA A 200 12.05 2.57 -22.03
CA ALA A 200 11.56 1.52 -22.91
C ALA A 200 12.37 0.23 -22.69
N VAL A 201 11.67 -0.85 -22.34
CA VAL A 201 12.24 -2.18 -22.12
C VAL A 201 11.51 -3.16 -23.00
N GLU A 202 12.26 -3.97 -23.75
CA GLU A 202 11.71 -5.09 -24.50
C GLU A 202 11.75 -6.34 -23.62
N LEU A 203 10.62 -7.04 -23.54
CA LEU A 203 10.50 -8.30 -22.80
C LEU A 203 10.13 -9.42 -23.76
N GLU A 204 10.65 -10.62 -23.54
CA GLU A 204 10.40 -11.80 -24.37
C GLU A 204 10.12 -13.03 -23.48
N TYR A 205 9.15 -13.87 -23.87
CA TYR A 205 8.87 -15.14 -23.23
C TYR A 205 8.51 -16.22 -24.25
N LYS A 206 9.00 -17.45 -24.00
CA LYS A 206 8.85 -18.61 -24.89
C LYS A 206 8.23 -19.77 -24.13
N ASP A 207 7.14 -20.32 -24.65
CA ASP A 207 6.52 -21.56 -24.20
C ASP A 207 6.07 -22.40 -25.41
N TYR A 208 6.89 -23.39 -25.76
CA TYR A 208 6.62 -24.31 -26.87
C TYR A 208 5.70 -25.48 -26.50
N GLY A 209 5.31 -25.61 -25.23
CA GLY A 209 4.52 -26.73 -24.75
C GLY A 209 3.02 -26.49 -24.87
N LYS A 210 2.52 -25.48 -24.16
CA LYS A 210 1.07 -25.19 -24.08
C LYS A 210 0.65 -23.94 -24.85
N GLY A 211 1.61 -23.11 -25.28
CA GLY A 211 1.35 -21.76 -25.77
C GLY A 211 0.97 -20.80 -24.63
N ILE A 212 0.95 -19.51 -24.94
CA ILE A 212 0.75 -18.43 -23.97
C ILE A 212 -0.67 -17.89 -24.13
N ASN A 213 -1.58 -18.27 -23.23
CA ASN A 213 -2.99 -17.83 -23.26
C ASN A 213 -3.33 -16.77 -22.20
N ASP A 214 -2.56 -16.71 -21.11
CA ASP A 214 -2.73 -15.73 -20.03
C ASP A 214 -1.36 -15.31 -19.48
N LEU A 215 -1.20 -14.01 -19.29
CA LEU A 215 0.00 -13.45 -18.68
C LEU A 215 -0.11 -13.38 -17.16
N GLY A 216 -1.30 -13.52 -16.58
CA GLY A 216 -1.53 -13.38 -15.14
C GLY A 216 -1.21 -11.95 -14.64
N ILE A 217 -1.56 -10.94 -15.44
CA ILE A 217 -1.33 -9.54 -15.11
C ILE A 217 -2.66 -8.83 -14.80
N MET A 218 -2.64 -7.95 -13.81
CA MET A 218 -3.77 -7.11 -13.45
C MET A 218 -3.61 -5.75 -14.11
N LEU A 219 -4.58 -5.31 -14.91
CA LEU A 219 -4.50 -4.07 -15.67
C LEU A 219 -5.35 -2.97 -15.04
N ILE A 220 -4.98 -1.71 -15.25
CA ILE A 220 -5.80 -0.58 -14.83
C ILE A 220 -6.94 -0.38 -15.85
N PRO A 221 -8.21 -0.43 -15.43
CA PRO A 221 -9.33 -0.27 -16.33
C PRO A 221 -9.42 1.18 -16.84
N ARG A 222 -9.78 1.33 -18.12
CA ARG A 222 -10.09 2.63 -18.75
C ARG A 222 -11.56 3.04 -18.59
N THR A 223 -12.45 2.06 -18.47
CA THR A 223 -13.89 2.29 -18.34
C THR A 223 -14.29 2.44 -16.88
N THR A 224 -15.43 3.06 -16.62
CA THR A 224 -16.01 3.14 -15.27
C THR A 224 -16.91 1.93 -15.00
N GLY A 225 -16.65 1.22 -13.89
CA GLY A 225 -17.40 0.05 -13.43
C GLY A 225 -17.76 0.16 -11.94
N LYS A 226 -18.38 -0.88 -11.36
CA LYS A 226 -18.60 -0.96 -9.91
C LYS A 226 -17.26 -1.20 -9.20
N TYR A 227 -16.57 -0.14 -8.84
CA TYR A 227 -15.29 -0.23 -8.13
C TYR A 227 -15.48 -0.29 -6.62
N TYR A 228 -14.43 -0.76 -5.94
CA TYR A 228 -14.39 -0.75 -4.49
C TYR A 228 -14.34 0.72 -4.04
N LEU A 229 -15.46 1.21 -3.52
CA LEU A 229 -15.47 2.49 -2.81
C LEU A 229 -14.83 2.22 -1.45
N PHE A 230 -13.66 2.79 -1.21
CA PHE A 230 -13.06 2.74 0.12
C PHE A 230 -14.08 3.22 1.15
N ASN A 231 -14.48 2.32 2.04
CA ASN A 231 -15.43 2.66 3.07
C ASN A 231 -14.80 3.74 3.95
N LYS A 232 -15.53 4.82 4.14
CA LYS A 232 -15.05 6.05 4.74
C LYS A 232 -14.86 5.83 6.24
N HIS A 233 -13.73 5.27 6.66
CA HIS A 233 -13.34 5.26 8.07
C HIS A 233 -13.00 6.71 8.48
N ASN A 234 -14.04 7.42 8.92
CA ASN A 234 -13.91 8.67 9.64
C ASN A 234 -13.39 8.33 11.04
N GLY A 235 -12.20 8.84 11.41
CA GLY A 235 -11.69 8.81 12.78
C GLY A 235 -12.71 9.42 13.76
N LEU A 236 -12.60 9.07 15.05
CA LEU A 236 -13.56 9.46 16.09
C LEU A 236 -13.84 10.97 16.09
N LEU A 237 -12.81 11.81 15.93
CA LEU A 237 -12.96 13.26 15.91
C LEU A 237 -13.54 13.77 14.58
N SER A 238 -13.20 13.16 13.45
CA SER A 238 -13.79 13.51 12.15
C SER A 238 -15.27 13.15 12.04
N LYS A 239 -15.76 12.14 12.79
CA LYS A 239 -17.20 11.84 12.91
C LYS A 239 -17.93 12.92 13.72
N ILE A 240 -17.32 13.42 14.78
CA ILE A 240 -17.90 14.45 15.65
C ILE A 240 -17.92 15.80 14.92
N TRP A 241 -16.84 16.15 14.22
CA TRP A 241 -16.69 17.44 13.54
C TRP A 241 -17.32 17.49 12.14
N GLY A 242 -17.44 16.35 11.46
CA GLY A 242 -18.06 16.25 10.13
C GLY A 242 -19.54 16.65 10.09
N ASN A 243 -20.22 16.61 11.24
CA ASN A 243 -21.60 17.10 11.38
C ASN A 243 -21.70 18.63 11.48
N TYR A 244 -20.61 19.35 11.71
CA TYR A 244 -20.61 20.81 11.89
C TYR A 244 -20.12 21.61 10.67
N ILE A 245 -19.40 20.98 9.73
CA ILE A 245 -18.83 21.64 8.54
C ILE A 245 -19.66 21.43 7.26
N ASN A 246 -20.67 20.55 7.27
CA ASN A 246 -21.57 20.31 6.13
C ASN A 246 -23.01 20.79 6.38
N ARG A 247 -23.18 21.93 7.05
CA ARG A 247 -24.40 22.74 6.98
C ARG A 247 -24.12 24.02 6.22
#